data_AF-A0A2U9SNR5-F1
#
_entry.id   AF-A0A2U9SNR5-F1
#
_cell.length_a   1.000
_cell.length_b   1.000
_cell.length_c   1.000
_cell.angle_alpha   90.00
_cell.angle_beta   90.00
_cell.angle_gamma   90.00
#
_symmetry.space_group_name_H-M   'P 1'
#
loop_
_entity.id
_entity.type
_entity.pdbx_description
1 polymer ?
#
loop_
_entity_poly.entity_id
_entity_poly.type
_entity_poly.pdbx_seq_one_letter_code
_entity_poly.pdbx_strand_id
1 'polypeptide(L)'
;MLEKIIRVDNVGVFKAGVPSAVELKKVTVVYADNARGKSTLSALLRACGAGDAQALQARKTIGATGAQAVHLRFQTSSGGSTVLFDGNAWSATASNLHVFNQELVERNVYAGTAVTPDQRASLLELALGADAVVQREEFQKESEAQRSAVQLVNAAEAALQGYHRGTTLAAFLDLQPVTDGHELLASLDKQLSKARSVQQILGRQGFRPLNALTYDFENIRTILRSHFERLQEDAETEVRKHFDAHLGQETERWVNEGLRHKPEEHCRCHSAMISCALVPASARLLVLRLARNASAFGLPVLGLRKCCCRSLGTPIRRWNTDEPGRK
;
A
#
# COMPACT_ATOMS: atom_id res chain seq x y z
N MET A 1 -26.45 -16.97 -56.85
CA MET A 1 -26.88 -18.39 -56.93
C MET A 1 -25.68 -19.30 -56.71
N LEU A 2 -25.79 -20.38 -55.94
CA LEU A 2 -24.73 -21.41 -55.89
C LEU A 2 -24.70 -22.15 -57.23
N GLU A 3 -23.59 -22.04 -57.97
CA GLU A 3 -23.42 -22.56 -59.32
C GLU A 3 -22.71 -23.91 -59.31
N LYS A 4 -21.67 -24.07 -58.47
CA LYS A 4 -20.82 -25.27 -58.49
C LYS A 4 -20.30 -25.63 -57.12
N ILE A 5 -20.32 -26.91 -56.79
CA ILE A 5 -19.58 -27.48 -55.66
C ILE A 5 -18.29 -28.05 -56.23
N ILE A 6 -17.15 -27.40 -55.94
CA ILE A 6 -15.87 -27.74 -56.55
C ILE A 6 -15.12 -28.75 -55.70
N ARG A 7 -15.12 -28.57 -54.38
CA ARG A 7 -14.32 -29.38 -53.46
C ARG A 7 -14.97 -29.42 -52.07
N VAL A 8 -14.98 -30.60 -51.44
CA VAL A 8 -15.38 -30.80 -50.03
C VAL A 8 -14.52 -31.93 -49.45
N ASP A 9 -13.55 -31.58 -48.62
CA ASP A 9 -12.61 -32.53 -48.03
C ASP A 9 -12.62 -32.44 -46.50
N ASN A 10 -12.56 -33.61 -45.86
CA ASN A 10 -12.52 -33.82 -44.42
C ASN A 10 -13.64 -33.13 -43.61
N VAL A 11 -14.85 -33.03 -44.18
CA VAL A 11 -16.03 -32.48 -43.50
C VAL A 11 -17.05 -33.58 -43.19
N GLY A 12 -17.27 -33.84 -41.90
CA GLY A 12 -18.19 -34.85 -41.38
C GLY A 12 -17.87 -36.23 -41.93
N VAL A 13 -18.77 -36.79 -42.74
CA VAL A 13 -18.58 -38.10 -43.40
C VAL A 13 -17.78 -38.00 -44.71
N PHE A 14 -17.50 -36.79 -45.20
CA PHE A 14 -16.81 -36.57 -46.47
C PHE A 14 -15.30 -36.47 -46.26
N LYS A 15 -14.55 -37.54 -46.53
CA LYS A 15 -13.09 -37.50 -46.58
C LYS A 15 -12.59 -36.80 -47.86
N ALA A 16 -13.15 -37.20 -48.99
CA ALA A 16 -13.03 -36.57 -50.30
C ALA A 16 -14.41 -36.63 -50.98
N GLY A 17 -15.27 -35.69 -50.62
CA GLY A 17 -16.71 -35.74 -50.92
C GLY A 17 -17.07 -35.39 -52.36
N VAL A 18 -16.18 -34.72 -53.09
CA VAL A 18 -16.42 -34.23 -54.45
C VAL A 18 -15.28 -34.69 -55.36
N PRO A 19 -15.40 -35.88 -56.00
CA PRO A 19 -14.37 -36.41 -56.88
C PRO A 19 -14.24 -35.61 -58.18
N SER A 20 -15.33 -35.01 -58.64
CA SER A 20 -15.37 -34.06 -59.75
C SER A 20 -16.36 -32.95 -59.43
N ALA A 21 -16.07 -31.74 -59.90
CA ALA A 21 -16.87 -30.57 -59.57
C ALA A 21 -18.31 -30.70 -60.12
N VAL A 22 -19.30 -30.53 -59.24
CA VAL A 22 -20.72 -30.74 -59.53
C VAL A 22 -21.39 -29.40 -59.82
N GLU A 23 -21.98 -29.26 -61.01
CA GLU A 23 -22.77 -28.09 -61.39
C GLU A 23 -24.21 -28.21 -60.89
N LEU A 24 -24.68 -27.13 -60.27
CA LEU A 24 -26.04 -27.02 -59.76
C LEU A 24 -26.87 -26.14 -60.69
N LYS A 25 -28.07 -26.63 -61.00
CA LYS A 25 -29.08 -25.86 -61.74
C LYS A 25 -30.00 -25.14 -60.74
N LYS A 26 -30.90 -24.29 -61.26
CA LYS A 26 -31.90 -23.55 -60.48
C LYS A 26 -32.65 -24.44 -59.46
N VAL A 27 -32.96 -25.67 -59.86
CA VAL A 27 -33.50 -26.71 -58.99
C VAL A 27 -32.59 -27.92 -59.11
N THR A 28 -32.03 -28.36 -57.98
CA THR A 28 -31.19 -29.55 -57.91
C THR A 28 -31.65 -30.41 -56.74
N VAL A 29 -31.87 -31.70 -56.99
CA VAL A 29 -32.26 -32.67 -55.96
C VAL A 29 -31.04 -33.48 -55.57
N VAL A 30 -30.69 -33.47 -54.28
CA VAL A 30 -29.63 -34.31 -53.71
C VAL A 30 -30.29 -35.39 -52.88
N TYR A 31 -30.12 -36.65 -53.26
CA TYR A 31 -30.66 -37.81 -52.55
C TYR A 31 -29.55 -38.77 -52.16
N ALA A 32 -29.74 -39.44 -51.02
CA ALA A 32 -28.86 -40.50 -50.53
C ALA A 32 -29.56 -41.23 -49.37
N ASP A 33 -29.06 -42.39 -48.97
CA ASP A 33 -29.52 -43.10 -47.78
C ASP A 33 -29.21 -42.33 -46.48
N ASN A 34 -29.77 -42.81 -45.38
CA ASN A 34 -29.44 -42.31 -44.04
C ASN A 34 -27.95 -42.46 -43.75
N ALA A 35 -27.41 -41.53 -42.94
CA ALA A 35 -25.99 -41.45 -42.60
C ALA A 35 -25.00 -41.23 -43.76
N ARG A 36 -25.47 -40.92 -44.99
CA ARG A 36 -24.60 -40.63 -46.15
C ARG A 36 -24.16 -39.16 -46.28
N GLY A 37 -24.43 -38.30 -45.29
CA GLY A 37 -23.93 -36.94 -45.26
C GLY A 37 -24.85 -35.85 -45.80
N LYS A 38 -26.14 -36.15 -46.05
CA LYS A 38 -27.13 -35.12 -46.45
C LYS A 38 -27.19 -33.95 -45.44
N SER A 39 -27.28 -34.28 -44.14
CA SER A 39 -27.26 -33.28 -43.06
C SER A 39 -25.90 -32.59 -42.90
N THR A 40 -24.82 -33.25 -43.30
CA THR A 40 -23.47 -32.65 -43.33
C THR A 40 -23.39 -31.58 -44.41
N LEU A 41 -23.92 -31.87 -45.61
CA LEU A 41 -23.98 -30.90 -46.70
C LEU A 41 -24.84 -29.68 -46.33
N SER A 42 -26.00 -29.89 -45.71
CA SER A 42 -26.84 -28.75 -45.27
C SER A 42 -26.16 -27.91 -44.20
N ALA A 43 -25.48 -28.54 -43.23
CA ALA A 43 -24.70 -27.82 -42.21
C ALA A 43 -23.52 -27.03 -42.81
N LEU A 44 -22.82 -27.61 -43.79
CA LEU A 44 -21.74 -26.93 -44.53
C LEU A 44 -22.25 -25.70 -45.26
N LEU A 45 -23.37 -25.82 -45.99
CA LEU A 45 -23.96 -24.69 -46.71
C LEU A 45 -24.42 -23.59 -45.75
N ARG A 46 -24.95 -23.97 -44.58
CA ARG A 46 -25.34 -23.01 -43.54
C ARG A 46 -24.14 -22.26 -42.98
N ALA A 47 -23.06 -22.98 -42.66
CA ALA A 47 -21.81 -22.38 -42.20
C ALA A 47 -21.22 -21.40 -43.24
N CYS A 48 -21.28 -21.74 -44.53
CA CYS A 48 -20.86 -20.84 -45.61
C CYS A 48 -21.74 -19.57 -45.69
N GLY A 49 -23.05 -19.70 -45.49
CA GLY A 49 -23.97 -18.57 -45.52
C GLY A 49 -23.74 -17.60 -44.35
N ALA A 50 -23.56 -18.15 -43.15
CA ALA A 50 -23.32 -17.37 -41.93
C ALA A 50 -21.86 -16.90 -41.75
N GLY A 51 -20.91 -17.44 -42.52
CA GLY A 51 -19.48 -17.23 -42.27
C GLY A 51 -18.96 -17.91 -41.01
N ASP A 52 -19.72 -18.85 -40.44
CA ASP A 52 -19.38 -19.53 -39.19
C ASP A 52 -18.34 -20.62 -39.44
N ALA A 53 -17.06 -20.26 -39.28
CA ALA A 53 -15.96 -21.20 -39.40
C ALA A 53 -15.95 -22.25 -38.28
N GLN A 54 -16.35 -21.87 -37.06
CA GLN A 54 -16.32 -22.76 -35.89
C GLN A 54 -17.30 -23.93 -36.05
N ALA A 55 -18.50 -23.66 -36.58
CA ALA A 55 -19.48 -24.71 -36.87
C ALA A 55 -18.96 -25.76 -37.87
N LEU A 56 -18.11 -25.36 -38.82
CA LEU A 56 -17.52 -26.29 -39.79
C LEU A 56 -16.28 -27.01 -39.22
N GLN A 57 -15.46 -26.31 -38.42
CA GLN A 57 -14.32 -26.88 -37.71
C GLN A 57 -14.73 -28.01 -36.76
N ALA A 58 -15.81 -27.80 -36.01
CA ALA A 58 -16.40 -28.81 -35.12
C ALA A 58 -16.84 -30.08 -35.85
N ARG A 59 -16.99 -30.02 -37.18
CA ARG A 59 -17.37 -31.13 -38.05
C ARG A 59 -16.18 -31.72 -38.81
N LYS A 60 -14.95 -31.62 -38.30
CA LYS A 60 -13.81 -32.31 -38.91
C LYS A 60 -14.03 -33.83 -38.95
N THR A 61 -13.73 -34.46 -40.08
CA THR A 61 -13.84 -35.92 -40.25
C THR A 61 -12.95 -36.64 -39.23
N ILE A 62 -13.52 -37.61 -38.52
CA ILE A 62 -12.81 -38.43 -37.52
C ILE A 62 -11.73 -39.26 -38.23
N GLY A 63 -10.50 -39.22 -37.71
CA GLY A 63 -9.36 -39.94 -38.26
C GLY A 63 -8.77 -39.33 -39.55
N ALA A 64 -9.20 -38.12 -39.95
CA ALA A 64 -8.60 -37.40 -41.06
C ALA A 64 -7.26 -36.75 -40.65
N THR A 65 -6.20 -37.06 -41.40
CA THR A 65 -4.87 -36.44 -41.26
C THR A 65 -4.74 -35.12 -42.04
N GLY A 66 -5.60 -34.89 -43.03
CA GLY A 66 -5.61 -33.68 -43.84
C GLY A 66 -6.39 -32.51 -43.22
N ALA A 67 -6.15 -31.31 -43.74
CA ALA A 67 -6.95 -30.12 -43.44
C ALA A 67 -8.35 -30.23 -44.06
N GLN A 68 -9.33 -29.53 -43.47
CA GLN A 68 -10.65 -29.39 -44.08
C GLN A 68 -10.56 -28.39 -45.22
N ALA A 69 -11.21 -28.66 -46.34
CA ALA A 69 -11.23 -27.74 -47.47
C ALA A 69 -12.60 -27.75 -48.14
N VAL A 70 -13.17 -26.57 -48.37
CA VAL A 70 -14.46 -26.43 -49.07
C VAL A 70 -14.37 -25.32 -50.09
N HIS A 71 -14.69 -25.62 -51.35
CA HIS A 71 -14.67 -24.66 -52.44
C HIS A 71 -16.05 -24.63 -53.11
N LEU A 72 -16.72 -23.49 -53.01
CA LEU A 72 -18.05 -23.26 -53.55
C LEU A 72 -18.01 -22.08 -54.51
N ARG A 73 -18.60 -22.25 -55.69
CA ARG A 73 -18.71 -21.17 -56.68
C ARG A 73 -20.13 -20.62 -56.70
N PHE A 74 -20.23 -19.31 -56.58
CA PHE A 74 -21.46 -18.56 -56.63
C PHE A 74 -21.46 -17.65 -57.85
N GLN A 75 -22.60 -17.57 -58.51
CA GLN A 75 -22.87 -16.59 -59.55
C GLN A 75 -23.56 -15.37 -58.93
N THR A 76 -22.95 -14.20 -59.05
CA THR A 76 -23.49 -12.89 -58.66
C THR A 76 -23.80 -12.05 -59.91
N SER A 77 -24.48 -10.93 -59.73
CA SER A 77 -24.74 -9.96 -60.80
C SER A 77 -23.46 -9.35 -61.38
N SER A 78 -22.37 -9.32 -60.60
CA SER A 78 -21.04 -8.82 -60.99
C SER A 78 -20.11 -9.89 -61.57
N GLY A 79 -20.50 -11.16 -61.64
CA GLY A 79 -19.68 -12.26 -62.18
C GLY A 79 -19.70 -13.53 -61.31
N GLY A 80 -18.72 -14.41 -61.52
CA GLY A 80 -18.54 -15.59 -60.67
C GLY A 80 -17.63 -15.29 -59.48
N SER A 81 -18.07 -15.58 -58.26
CA SER A 81 -17.28 -15.50 -57.03
C SER A 81 -17.06 -16.90 -56.45
N THR A 82 -15.85 -17.18 -55.97
CA THR A 82 -15.54 -18.45 -55.30
C THR A 82 -15.31 -18.19 -53.82
N VAL A 83 -16.08 -18.90 -52.98
CA VAL A 83 -15.93 -18.91 -51.53
C VAL A 83 -15.15 -20.15 -51.13
N LEU A 84 -14.09 -19.93 -50.37
CA LEU A 84 -13.13 -20.95 -49.95
C LEU A 84 -13.16 -21.06 -48.43
N PHE A 85 -13.02 -22.29 -47.95
CA PHE A 85 -12.69 -22.60 -46.56
C PHE A 85 -11.39 -23.37 -46.54
N ASP A 86 -10.42 -22.90 -45.77
CA ASP A 86 -9.06 -23.47 -45.68
C ASP A 86 -8.86 -24.39 -44.46
N GLY A 87 -9.91 -24.60 -43.68
CA GLY A 87 -9.87 -25.34 -42.42
C GLY A 87 -9.94 -24.44 -41.19
N ASN A 88 -9.65 -23.16 -41.35
CA ASN A 88 -9.64 -22.18 -40.26
C ASN A 88 -10.66 -21.06 -40.50
N ALA A 89 -10.70 -20.48 -41.69
CA ALA A 89 -11.54 -19.33 -42.00
C ALA A 89 -12.21 -19.46 -43.37
N TRP A 90 -13.33 -18.75 -43.52
CA TRP A 90 -13.97 -18.54 -44.81
C TRP A 90 -13.35 -17.33 -45.51
N SER A 91 -13.09 -17.42 -46.81
CA SER A 91 -12.54 -16.31 -47.60
C SER A 91 -13.55 -15.18 -47.81
N ALA A 92 -14.84 -15.51 -47.79
CA ALA A 92 -15.95 -14.58 -47.92
C ALA A 92 -17.23 -15.24 -47.35
N THR A 93 -18.22 -14.43 -47.00
CA THR A 93 -19.54 -14.91 -46.58
C THR A 93 -20.51 -14.87 -47.75
N ALA A 94 -21.38 -15.88 -47.85
CA ALA A 94 -22.42 -15.94 -48.85
C ALA A 94 -23.77 -15.53 -48.24
N SER A 95 -23.95 -14.24 -47.94
CA SER A 95 -25.14 -13.72 -47.23
C SER A 95 -26.49 -14.09 -47.88
N ASN A 96 -26.49 -14.29 -49.20
CA ASN A 96 -27.67 -14.68 -49.98
C ASN A 96 -27.96 -16.19 -49.96
N LEU A 97 -27.23 -16.99 -49.15
CA LEU A 97 -27.41 -18.44 -49.02
C LEU A 97 -28.20 -18.76 -47.75
N HIS A 98 -29.47 -19.12 -47.92
CA HIS A 98 -30.34 -19.53 -46.83
C HIS A 98 -30.53 -21.04 -46.82
N VAL A 99 -30.41 -21.65 -45.63
CA VAL A 99 -30.56 -23.10 -45.45
C VAL A 99 -31.69 -23.38 -44.47
N PHE A 100 -32.72 -24.06 -44.96
CA PHE A 100 -33.86 -24.51 -44.16
C PHE A 100 -33.66 -25.98 -43.78
N ASN A 101 -32.91 -26.22 -42.71
CA ASN A 101 -32.65 -27.57 -42.18
C ASN A 101 -33.38 -27.79 -40.84
N GLN A 102 -33.30 -29.01 -40.30
CA GLN A 102 -33.91 -29.36 -39.02
C GLN A 102 -33.45 -28.44 -37.87
N GLU A 103 -32.19 -28.02 -37.85
CA GLU A 103 -31.68 -27.10 -36.82
C GLU A 103 -32.36 -25.72 -36.87
N LEU A 104 -32.65 -25.20 -38.07
CA LEU A 104 -33.43 -23.97 -38.22
C LEU A 104 -34.86 -24.16 -37.67
N VAL A 105 -35.46 -25.33 -37.91
CA VAL A 105 -36.79 -25.67 -37.39
C VAL A 105 -36.76 -25.78 -35.87
N GLU A 106 -35.79 -26.50 -35.29
CA GLU A 106 -35.65 -26.69 -33.84
C GLU A 106 -35.43 -25.37 -33.08
N ARG A 107 -34.71 -24.43 -33.69
CA ARG A 107 -34.42 -23.11 -33.10
C ARG A 107 -35.58 -22.13 -33.21
N ASN A 108 -36.31 -22.14 -34.32
CA ASN A 108 -37.24 -21.07 -34.66
C ASN A 108 -38.71 -21.50 -34.75
N VAL A 109 -39.00 -22.80 -34.78
CA VAL A 109 -40.36 -23.32 -34.90
C VAL A 109 -40.70 -24.12 -33.65
N TYR A 110 -41.83 -23.81 -33.03
CA TYR A 110 -42.34 -24.56 -31.88
C TYR A 110 -42.82 -25.95 -32.31
N ALA A 111 -41.89 -26.88 -32.47
CA ALA A 111 -42.16 -28.25 -32.91
C ALA A 111 -42.29 -29.27 -31.77
N GLY A 112 -42.18 -28.84 -30.50
CA GLY A 112 -42.23 -29.71 -29.31
C GLY A 112 -43.31 -29.33 -28.29
N THR A 113 -43.52 -30.18 -27.29
CA THR A 113 -44.45 -29.97 -26.15
C THR A 113 -43.98 -28.89 -25.17
N ALA A 114 -42.69 -28.53 -25.19
CA ALA A 114 -42.12 -27.49 -24.34
C ALA A 114 -41.42 -26.43 -25.19
N VAL A 115 -41.75 -25.17 -24.93
CA VAL A 115 -41.14 -23.99 -25.56
C VAL A 115 -40.08 -23.44 -24.61
N THR A 116 -38.82 -23.41 -25.04
CA THR A 116 -37.72 -22.85 -24.23
C THR A 116 -37.66 -21.32 -24.34
N PRO A 117 -37.13 -20.61 -23.33
CA PRO A 117 -36.85 -19.18 -23.44
C PRO A 117 -35.96 -18.84 -24.65
N ASP A 118 -34.95 -19.66 -24.93
CA ASP A 118 -34.03 -19.46 -26.06
C ASP A 118 -34.74 -19.55 -27.42
N GLN A 119 -35.72 -20.46 -27.56
CA GLN A 119 -36.56 -20.54 -28.75
C GLN A 119 -37.45 -19.30 -28.92
N ARG A 120 -37.93 -18.70 -27.82
CA ARG A 120 -38.69 -17.44 -27.88
C ARG A 120 -37.79 -16.28 -28.32
N ALA A 121 -36.58 -16.19 -27.80
CA ALA A 121 -35.61 -15.18 -28.21
C ALA A 121 -35.25 -15.33 -29.70
N SER A 122 -34.93 -16.55 -30.13
CA SER A 122 -34.57 -16.85 -31.52
C SER A 122 -35.72 -16.57 -32.50
N LEU A 123 -36.96 -16.92 -32.16
CA LEU A 123 -38.12 -16.61 -33.00
C LEU A 123 -38.35 -15.09 -33.11
N LEU A 124 -38.17 -14.34 -32.02
CA LEU A 124 -38.27 -12.89 -32.06
C LEU A 124 -37.20 -12.28 -32.95
N GLU A 125 -35.96 -12.76 -32.88
CA GLU A 125 -34.87 -12.34 -33.78
C GLU A 125 -35.20 -12.65 -35.24
N LEU A 126 -35.72 -13.85 -35.51
CA LEU A 126 -36.15 -14.23 -36.87
C LEU A 126 -37.27 -13.32 -37.38
N ALA A 127 -38.25 -12.98 -36.52
CA ALA A 127 -39.39 -12.15 -36.89
C ALA A 127 -39.02 -10.67 -37.09
N LEU A 128 -38.06 -10.16 -36.31
CA LEU A 128 -37.53 -8.81 -36.43
C LEU A 128 -36.65 -8.66 -37.68
N GLY A 129 -36.00 -9.75 -38.11
CA GLY A 129 -35.12 -9.77 -39.27
C GLY A 129 -33.68 -9.34 -38.94
N ALA A 130 -32.74 -9.75 -39.78
CA ALA A 130 -31.30 -9.59 -39.54
C ALA A 130 -30.90 -8.13 -39.29
N ASP A 131 -31.47 -7.18 -40.03
CA ASP A 131 -31.12 -5.75 -39.90
C ASP A 131 -31.52 -5.18 -38.53
N ALA A 132 -32.68 -5.57 -38.01
CA ALA A 132 -33.15 -5.13 -36.70
C ALA A 132 -32.34 -5.77 -35.56
N VAL A 133 -31.85 -7.00 -35.75
CA VAL A 133 -30.96 -7.67 -34.78
C VAL A 133 -29.60 -6.97 -34.73
N VAL A 134 -29.01 -6.64 -35.88
CA VAL A 134 -27.73 -5.91 -35.95
C VAL A 134 -27.85 -4.54 -35.26
N GLN A 135 -28.90 -3.77 -35.57
CA GLN A 135 -29.12 -2.48 -34.93
C GLN A 135 -29.33 -2.58 -33.41
N ARG A 136 -29.97 -3.66 -32.95
CA ARG A 136 -30.14 -3.91 -31.51
C ARG A 136 -28.82 -4.23 -30.82
N GLU A 137 -27.95 -5.03 -31.44
CA GLU A 137 -26.62 -5.34 -30.91
C GLU A 137 -25.75 -4.07 -30.85
N GLU A 138 -25.76 -3.25 -31.90
CA GLU A 138 -25.07 -1.95 -31.91
C GLU A 138 -25.60 -1.03 -30.79
N PHE A 139 -26.92 -0.94 -30.64
CA PHE A 139 -27.53 -0.17 -29.56
C PHE A 139 -27.11 -0.65 -28.17
N GLN A 140 -27.06 -1.97 -27.95
CA GLN A 140 -26.63 -2.53 -26.66
C GLN A 140 -25.16 -2.19 -26.37
N LYS A 141 -24.28 -2.34 -27.37
CA LYS A 141 -22.86 -2.01 -27.25
C LYS A 141 -22.64 -0.55 -26.90
N GLU A 142 -23.32 0.37 -27.60
CA GLU A 142 -23.24 1.80 -27.32
C GLU A 142 -23.84 2.15 -25.94
N SER A 143 -24.92 1.49 -25.54
CA SER A 143 -25.51 1.69 -24.20
C SER A 143 -24.57 1.24 -23.08
N GLU A 144 -23.85 0.13 -23.26
CA GLU A 144 -22.84 -0.33 -22.30
C GLU A 144 -21.63 0.61 -22.24
N ALA A 145 -21.15 1.08 -23.40
CA ALA A 145 -20.10 2.08 -23.47
C ALA A 145 -20.52 3.38 -22.75
N GLN A 146 -21.75 3.86 -22.96
CA GLN A 146 -22.29 5.02 -22.26
C GLN A 146 -22.33 4.80 -20.74
N ARG A 147 -22.82 3.65 -20.28
CA ARG A 147 -22.89 3.34 -18.84
C ARG A 147 -21.50 3.34 -18.20
N SER A 148 -20.52 2.73 -18.85
CA SER A 148 -19.13 2.71 -18.34
C SER A 148 -18.52 4.11 -18.30
N ALA A 149 -18.75 4.93 -19.32
CA ALA A 149 -18.29 6.32 -19.34
C ALA A 149 -18.91 7.15 -18.21
N VAL A 150 -20.23 7.02 -18.00
CA VAL A 150 -20.94 7.69 -16.89
C VAL A 150 -20.39 7.25 -15.53
N GLN A 151 -20.07 5.96 -15.35
CA GLN A 151 -19.45 5.46 -14.12
C GLN A 151 -18.07 6.09 -13.87
N LEU A 152 -17.25 6.22 -14.92
CA LEU A 152 -15.94 6.87 -14.81
C LEU A 152 -16.06 8.35 -14.46
N VAL A 153 -17.00 9.07 -15.09
CA VAL A 153 -17.27 10.48 -14.78
C VAL A 153 -17.71 10.61 -13.32
N ASN A 154 -18.70 9.84 -12.89
CA ASN A 154 -19.19 9.89 -11.50
C ASN A 154 -18.08 9.56 -10.48
N ALA A 155 -17.20 8.61 -10.79
CA ALA A 155 -16.07 8.28 -9.93
C ALA A 155 -15.05 9.42 -9.83
N ALA A 156 -14.76 10.09 -10.96
CA ALA A 156 -13.89 11.26 -10.99
C ALA A 156 -14.51 12.44 -10.23
N GLU A 157 -15.80 12.69 -10.40
CA GLU A 157 -16.54 13.71 -9.65
C GLU A 157 -16.51 13.43 -8.15
N ALA A 158 -16.73 12.19 -7.73
CA ALA A 158 -16.66 11.79 -6.33
C ALA A 158 -15.27 12.03 -5.72
N ALA A 159 -14.19 11.78 -6.46
CA ALA A 159 -12.84 12.09 -6.02
C ALA A 159 -12.61 13.59 -5.81
N LEU A 160 -13.28 14.44 -6.59
CA LEU A 160 -13.17 15.90 -6.51
C LEU A 160 -14.03 16.52 -5.39
N GLN A 161 -15.01 15.78 -4.85
CA GLN A 161 -15.92 16.28 -3.80
C GLN A 161 -15.21 16.83 -2.55
N GLY A 162 -14.08 16.22 -2.17
CA GLY A 162 -13.27 16.67 -1.02
C GLY A 162 -12.56 18.01 -1.25
N TYR A 163 -12.34 18.40 -2.50
CA TYR A 163 -11.52 19.56 -2.86
C TYR A 163 -12.34 20.83 -3.12
N HIS A 164 -13.53 20.72 -3.72
CA HIS A 164 -14.31 21.90 -4.14
C HIS A 164 -15.14 22.56 -3.01
N ARG A 165 -15.15 21.98 -1.79
CA ARG A 165 -15.70 22.54 -0.52
C ARG A 165 -16.92 23.47 -0.70
N GLY A 166 -18.01 22.95 -1.24
CA GLY A 166 -19.30 23.67 -1.36
C GLY A 166 -19.45 24.55 -2.60
N THR A 167 -18.45 24.66 -3.46
CA THR A 167 -18.54 25.30 -4.79
C THR A 167 -19.05 24.29 -5.82
N THR A 168 -19.68 24.74 -6.92
CA THR A 168 -20.06 23.82 -8.02
C THR A 168 -18.82 23.28 -8.74
N LEU A 169 -18.89 22.04 -9.23
CA LEU A 169 -17.78 21.40 -9.95
C LEU A 169 -17.33 22.23 -11.16
N ALA A 170 -18.27 22.82 -11.90
CA ALA A 170 -17.98 23.68 -13.04
C ALA A 170 -17.15 24.91 -12.64
N ALA A 171 -17.50 25.58 -11.54
CA ALA A 171 -16.73 26.73 -11.05
C ALA A 171 -15.38 26.32 -10.44
N PHE A 172 -15.25 25.10 -9.93
CA PHE A 172 -13.97 24.55 -9.46
C PHE A 172 -13.01 24.26 -10.63
N LEU A 173 -13.52 23.72 -11.75
CA LEU A 173 -12.72 23.47 -12.96
C LEU A 173 -12.28 24.77 -13.66
N ASP A 174 -13.03 25.85 -13.50
CA ASP A 174 -12.73 27.17 -14.07
C ASP A 174 -11.70 27.99 -13.25
N LEU A 175 -11.23 27.46 -12.12
CA LEU A 175 -10.23 28.12 -11.29
C LEU A 175 -8.92 28.31 -12.07
N GLN A 176 -8.49 29.56 -12.21
CA GLN A 176 -7.23 29.89 -12.86
C GLN A 176 -6.04 29.44 -11.99
N PRO A 177 -5.03 28.78 -12.58
CA PRO A 177 -3.84 28.36 -11.85
C PRO A 177 -3.05 29.59 -11.40
N VAL A 178 -2.76 29.68 -10.10
CA VAL A 178 -1.91 30.74 -9.54
C VAL A 178 -0.45 30.32 -9.71
N THR A 179 0.30 31.08 -10.52
CA THR A 179 1.67 30.77 -10.94
C THR A 179 2.65 30.63 -9.77
N ASP A 180 2.46 31.43 -8.70
CA ASP A 180 3.34 31.47 -7.52
C ASP A 180 2.64 31.02 -6.22
N GLY A 181 1.68 30.09 -6.33
CA GLY A 181 0.84 29.68 -5.19
C GLY A 181 1.65 29.16 -3.98
N HIS A 182 2.73 28.41 -4.22
CA HIS A 182 3.59 27.89 -3.16
C HIS A 182 4.39 28.99 -2.43
N GLU A 183 4.88 29.98 -3.15
CA GLU A 183 5.62 31.11 -2.55
C GLU A 183 4.70 32.01 -1.73
N LEU A 184 3.49 32.26 -2.24
CA LEU A 184 2.47 33.02 -1.52
C LEU A 184 2.07 32.30 -0.22
N LEU A 185 1.84 30.97 -0.27
CA LEU A 185 1.56 30.17 0.93
C LEU A 185 2.70 30.22 1.94
N ALA A 186 3.94 30.03 1.51
CA ALA A 186 5.11 30.11 2.40
C ALA A 186 5.24 31.50 3.05
N SER A 187 4.93 32.57 2.31
CA SER A 187 4.93 33.93 2.84
C SER A 187 3.86 34.15 3.91
N LEU A 188 2.64 33.63 3.69
CA LEU A 188 1.52 33.74 4.62
C LEU A 188 1.74 32.90 5.88
N ASP A 189 2.29 31.69 5.76
CA ASP A 189 2.67 30.86 6.91
C ASP A 189 3.76 31.51 7.76
N LYS A 190 4.73 32.19 7.11
CA LYS A 190 5.74 32.99 7.81
C LYS A 190 5.11 34.17 8.55
N GLN A 191 4.09 34.80 7.99
CA GLN A 191 3.35 35.88 8.67
C GLN A 191 2.53 35.33 9.86
N LEU A 192 1.85 34.20 9.69
CA LEU A 192 1.09 33.53 10.75
C LEU A 192 1.97 33.07 11.91
N SER A 193 3.13 32.48 11.63
CA SER A 193 4.09 32.07 12.66
C SER A 193 4.66 33.25 13.44
N LYS A 194 4.96 34.37 12.75
CA LYS A 194 5.33 35.63 13.42
C LYS A 194 4.21 36.13 14.34
N ALA A 195 2.97 36.19 13.87
CA ALA A 195 1.83 36.61 14.69
C ALA A 195 1.63 35.71 15.93
N ARG A 196 1.80 34.39 15.78
CA ARG A 196 1.75 33.44 16.91
C ARG A 196 2.92 33.64 17.89
N SER A 197 4.12 33.95 17.40
CA SER A 197 5.28 34.21 18.26
C SER A 197 5.11 35.47 19.10
N VAL A 198 4.41 36.49 18.61
CA VAL A 198 4.08 37.71 19.38
C VAL A 198 3.19 37.37 20.58
N GLN A 199 2.17 36.54 20.40
CA GLN A 199 1.33 36.04 21.50
C GLN A 199 2.16 35.27 22.55
N GLN A 200 3.11 34.45 22.10
CA GLN A 200 4.02 33.74 23.02
C GLN A 200 4.95 34.68 23.78
N ILE A 201 5.43 35.77 23.15
CA ILE A 201 6.28 36.77 23.81
C ILE A 201 5.49 37.54 24.87
N LEU A 202 4.25 37.95 24.57
CA LEU A 202 3.36 38.63 25.52
C LEU A 202 2.98 37.74 26.71
N GLY A 203 2.87 36.42 26.49
CA GLY A 203 2.57 35.43 27.54
C GLY A 203 3.77 35.04 28.41
N ARG A 204 4.99 35.55 28.15
CA ARG A 204 6.14 35.28 29.02
C ARG A 204 5.97 36.01 30.34
N GLN A 205 6.18 35.30 31.44
CA GLN A 205 6.25 35.91 32.76
C GLN A 205 7.35 36.99 32.75
N GLY A 206 7.00 38.21 33.15
CA GLY A 206 7.92 39.34 33.18
C GLY A 206 9.17 39.04 34.02
N PHE A 207 10.24 39.82 33.80
CA PHE A 207 11.47 39.66 34.56
C PHE A 207 11.20 39.76 36.06
N ARG A 208 11.53 38.69 36.79
CA ARG A 208 11.45 38.68 38.26
C ARG A 208 12.55 39.60 38.80
N PRO A 209 12.24 40.64 39.58
CA PRO A 209 13.28 41.44 40.22
C PRO A 209 14.08 40.53 41.15
N LEU A 210 15.40 40.49 40.95
CA LEU A 210 16.31 39.82 41.86
C LEU A 210 16.35 40.63 43.16
N ASN A 211 15.84 40.07 44.24
CA ASN A 211 16.01 40.67 45.56
C ASN A 211 17.50 40.67 45.90
N ALA A 212 18.05 41.85 46.21
CA ALA A 212 19.42 41.98 46.65
C ALA A 212 19.63 41.15 47.93
N LEU A 213 20.61 40.26 47.91
CA LEU A 213 21.03 39.52 49.09
C LEU A 213 21.60 40.52 50.10
N THR A 214 20.90 40.70 51.23
CA THR A 214 21.44 41.42 52.38
C THR A 214 22.49 40.54 53.05
N TYR A 215 23.76 40.91 52.90
CA TYR A 215 24.86 40.26 53.60
C TYR A 215 25.02 40.90 54.98
N ASP A 216 24.89 40.09 56.03
CA ASP A 216 25.21 40.50 57.39
C ASP A 216 26.73 40.37 57.64
N PHE A 217 27.43 41.48 57.39
CA PHE A 217 28.87 41.55 57.57
C PHE A 217 29.31 41.58 59.05
N GLU A 218 28.40 41.81 60.00
CA GLU A 218 28.73 41.85 61.43
C GLU A 218 28.91 40.43 62.00
N ASN A 219 28.08 39.47 61.59
CA ASN A 219 28.27 38.07 61.97
C ASN A 219 29.58 37.51 61.43
N ILE A 220 29.91 37.80 60.17
CA ILE A 220 31.18 37.35 59.56
C ILE A 220 32.38 37.93 60.31
N ARG A 221 32.31 39.20 60.72
CA ARG A 221 33.36 39.87 61.50
C ARG A 221 33.48 39.33 62.92
N THR A 222 32.38 38.87 63.51
CA THR A 222 32.36 38.22 64.82
C THR A 222 33.01 36.83 64.77
N ILE A 223 32.72 36.05 63.72
CA ILE A 223 33.34 34.74 63.48
C ILE A 223 34.84 34.87 63.17
N LEU A 224 35.24 35.88 62.40
CA LEU A 224 36.67 36.12 62.11
C LEU A 224 37.48 36.56 63.34
N ARG A 225 36.81 37.10 64.37
CA ARG A 225 37.44 37.53 65.64
C ARG A 225 37.48 36.43 66.69
N SER A 226 36.81 35.29 66.50
CA SER A 226 36.98 34.16 67.40
C SER A 226 38.31 33.47 67.10
N HIS A 227 39.10 33.23 68.15
CA HIS A 227 40.37 32.52 68.02
C HIS A 227 40.08 31.06 67.63
N PHE A 228 40.87 30.52 66.69
CA PHE A 228 40.70 29.19 66.11
C PHE A 228 40.52 28.06 67.15
N GLU A 229 41.14 28.21 68.33
CA GLU A 229 41.04 27.26 69.44
C GLU A 229 39.61 27.19 70.03
N ARG A 230 38.88 28.32 70.10
CA ARG A 230 37.48 28.34 70.57
C ARG A 230 36.52 27.69 69.57
N LEU A 231 36.78 27.84 68.27
CA LEU A 231 36.00 27.18 67.22
C LEU A 231 36.12 25.65 67.26
N GLN A 232 37.25 25.11 67.76
CA GLN A 232 37.42 23.66 67.93
C GLN A 232 36.72 23.14 69.18
N GLU A 233 36.79 23.87 70.30
CA GLU A 233 36.06 23.50 71.54
C GLU A 233 34.54 23.58 71.35
N ASP A 234 34.03 24.62 70.67
CA ASP A 234 32.60 24.75 70.36
C ASP A 234 32.12 23.66 69.41
N ALA A 235 32.93 23.31 68.39
CA ALA A 235 32.60 22.22 67.47
C ALA A 235 32.64 20.84 68.15
N GLU A 236 33.60 20.58 69.05
CA GLU A 236 33.65 19.33 69.82
C GLU A 236 32.44 19.23 70.77
N THR A 237 32.07 20.34 71.42
CA THR A 237 30.91 20.39 72.31
C THR A 237 29.61 20.13 71.56
N GLU A 238 29.45 20.70 70.37
CA GLU A 238 28.23 20.51 69.56
C GLU A 238 28.14 19.09 68.97
N VAL A 239 29.28 18.51 68.57
CA VAL A 239 29.35 17.10 68.15
C VAL A 239 29.04 16.16 69.32
N ARG A 240 29.53 16.43 70.53
CA ARG A 240 29.18 15.65 71.74
C ARG A 240 27.69 15.74 72.06
N LYS A 241 27.10 16.94 72.04
CA LYS A 241 25.64 17.10 72.21
C LYS A 241 24.85 16.31 71.17
N HIS A 242 25.32 16.29 69.93
CA HIS A 242 24.69 15.54 68.86
C HIS A 242 24.79 14.01 69.09
N PHE A 243 25.93 13.51 69.58
CA PHE A 243 26.05 12.12 69.99
C PHE A 243 25.14 11.78 71.17
N ASP A 244 25.07 12.62 72.19
CA ASP A 244 24.18 12.44 73.35
C ASP A 244 22.69 12.40 72.94
N ALA A 245 22.29 13.20 71.94
CA ALA A 245 20.93 13.21 71.43
C ALA A 245 20.53 11.96 70.62
N HIS A 246 21.51 11.21 70.09
CA HIS A 246 21.28 10.13 69.13
C HIS A 246 21.90 8.79 69.55
N LEU A 247 21.78 8.41 70.84
CA LEU A 247 22.22 7.14 71.48
C LEU A 247 23.67 7.08 72.03
N GLY A 248 24.32 8.23 72.23
CA GLY A 248 25.56 8.33 73.02
C GLY A 248 26.76 7.58 72.43
N GLN A 249 27.51 6.86 73.29
CA GLN A 249 28.78 6.20 72.94
C GLN A 249 28.68 5.19 71.77
N GLU A 250 27.51 4.58 71.54
CA GLU A 250 27.33 3.66 70.41
C GLU A 250 27.38 4.38 69.05
N THR A 251 26.94 5.64 69.02
CA THR A 251 26.94 6.48 67.81
C THR A 251 28.33 7.03 67.52
N GLU A 252 29.09 7.37 68.57
CA GLU A 252 30.52 7.70 68.43
C GLU A 252 31.31 6.48 67.92
N ARG A 253 31.02 5.29 68.45
CA ARG A 253 31.61 4.02 67.99
C ARG A 253 31.24 3.71 66.54
N TRP A 254 29.97 3.89 66.16
CA TRP A 254 29.51 3.71 64.78
C TRP A 254 30.15 4.70 63.81
N VAL A 255 30.37 5.96 64.18
CA VAL A 255 31.11 6.91 63.34
C VAL A 255 32.57 6.48 63.17
N ASN A 256 33.22 6.01 64.24
CA ASN A 256 34.61 5.54 64.19
C ASN A 256 34.78 4.24 63.38
N GLU A 257 33.87 3.27 63.56
CA GLU A 257 33.89 1.97 62.87
C GLU A 257 33.33 2.07 61.44
N GLY A 258 32.30 2.89 61.22
CA GLY A 258 31.66 3.12 59.91
C GLY A 258 32.56 3.81 58.88
N LEU A 259 33.56 4.57 59.33
CA LEU A 259 34.63 5.11 58.47
C LEU A 259 35.71 4.07 58.12
N ARG A 260 35.86 3.00 58.91
CA ARG A 260 36.83 1.91 58.69
C ARG A 260 36.21 0.73 57.92
N HIS A 261 34.90 0.55 57.98
CA HIS A 261 34.17 -0.38 57.12
C HIS A 261 33.94 0.23 55.74
N LYS A 262 34.93 0.09 54.84
CA LYS A 262 34.68 0.03 53.39
C LYS A 262 34.80 -1.41 52.89
N PRO A 263 33.72 -2.21 52.95
CA PRO A 263 33.42 -3.23 51.97
C PRO A 263 32.44 -2.67 50.93
N GLU A 264 32.80 -2.83 49.66
CA GLU A 264 32.03 -2.81 48.41
C GLU A 264 30.63 -2.13 48.37
N GLU A 265 30.55 -1.09 47.54
CA GLU A 265 29.41 -0.50 46.78
C GLU A 265 27.96 -0.48 47.30
N HIS A 266 27.62 -0.83 48.54
CA HIS A 266 26.25 -0.66 49.07
C HIS A 266 26.24 -0.10 50.49
N CYS A 267 26.36 1.23 50.60
CA CYS A 267 26.08 1.93 51.85
C CYS A 267 24.55 2.06 52.02
N ARG A 268 23.97 1.30 52.96
CA ARG A 268 22.57 1.45 53.41
C ARG A 268 22.46 2.59 54.43
N CYS A 269 22.60 3.82 53.98
CA CYS A 269 22.13 5.01 54.71
C CYS A 269 21.04 5.68 53.87
N HIS A 270 19.88 5.03 53.79
CA HIS A 270 18.72 5.58 53.12
C HIS A 270 17.86 6.35 54.12
N SER A 271 18.19 7.63 54.30
CA SER A 271 17.19 8.65 54.64
C SER A 271 17.71 10.02 54.22
N ALA A 272 17.00 10.61 53.26
CA ALA A 272 17.04 12.01 52.82
C ALA A 272 18.43 12.66 52.66
N MET A 273 18.85 12.84 51.40
CA MET A 273 19.87 13.82 51.01
C MET A 273 19.42 15.24 51.40
N ILE A 274 19.67 15.62 52.64
CA ILE A 274 19.76 17.01 53.08
C ILE A 274 21.26 17.28 53.23
N SER A 275 21.81 17.98 52.23
CA SER A 275 23.08 18.73 52.25
C SER A 275 24.10 18.30 53.33
N CYS A 276 24.77 17.17 53.14
CA CYS A 276 25.92 16.79 53.96
C CYS A 276 27.18 17.55 53.46
N ALA A 277 27.21 18.86 53.66
CA ALA A 277 28.34 19.74 53.30
C ALA A 277 29.35 19.94 54.44
N LEU A 278 29.23 19.18 55.54
CA LEU A 278 30.05 19.36 56.75
C LEU A 278 31.11 18.27 56.97
N VAL A 279 31.20 17.25 56.12
CA VAL A 279 32.06 16.07 56.37
C VAL A 279 33.41 16.01 55.61
N PRO A 280 33.71 16.75 54.53
CA PRO A 280 35.02 16.58 53.89
C PRO A 280 36.18 17.34 54.58
N ALA A 281 35.89 18.32 55.44
CA ALA A 281 36.93 19.18 56.04
C ALA A 281 37.45 18.68 57.40
N SER A 282 36.57 18.23 58.30
CA SER A 282 36.93 17.74 59.64
C SER A 282 37.50 16.31 59.62
N ALA A 283 37.04 15.44 58.72
CA ALA A 283 37.60 14.10 58.54
C ALA A 283 39.03 14.11 57.97
N ARG A 284 39.38 15.11 57.13
CA ARG A 284 40.74 15.30 56.60
C ARG A 284 41.74 15.75 57.69
N LEU A 285 41.30 16.53 58.67
CA LEU A 285 42.13 16.99 59.79
C LEU A 285 42.43 15.86 60.80
N LEU A 286 41.51 14.92 61.01
CA LEU A 286 41.74 13.74 61.85
C LEU A 286 42.68 12.71 61.19
N VAL A 287 42.54 12.51 59.87
CA VAL A 287 43.44 11.62 59.08
C VAL A 287 44.85 12.20 58.97
N LEU A 288 45.01 13.53 58.89
CA LEU A 288 46.31 14.20 58.93
C LEU A 288 47.00 14.09 60.31
N ARG A 289 46.23 13.97 61.40
CA ARG A 289 46.78 13.75 62.76
C ARG A 289 47.24 12.30 62.98
N LEU A 290 46.59 11.31 62.34
CA LEU A 290 47.01 9.91 62.34
C LEU A 290 48.17 9.63 61.36
N ALA A 291 48.21 10.32 60.21
CA ALA A 291 49.32 10.21 59.25
C ALA A 291 50.63 10.83 59.77
N ARG A 292 50.57 11.85 60.64
CA ARG A 292 51.75 12.42 61.33
C ARG A 292 52.37 11.48 62.38
N ASN A 293 51.64 10.49 62.88
CA ASN A 293 52.20 9.43 63.74
C ASN A 293 52.74 8.23 62.93
N ALA A 294 52.34 8.08 61.65
CA ALA A 294 52.82 7.01 60.77
C ALA A 294 54.11 7.37 60.00
N SER A 295 54.50 8.65 59.96
CA SER A 295 55.82 9.10 59.48
C SER A 295 57.00 8.66 60.38
N ALA A 296 56.76 7.89 61.43
CA ALA A 296 57.78 7.17 62.20
C ALA A 296 58.24 5.84 61.55
N PHE A 297 57.54 5.33 60.52
CA PHE A 297 57.94 4.14 59.78
C PHE A 297 57.64 4.34 58.29
N GLY A 298 58.65 4.82 57.53
CA GLY A 298 58.47 5.23 56.14
C GLY A 298 58.09 4.11 55.17
N LEU A 299 57.17 4.39 54.24
CA LEU A 299 57.01 3.81 52.89
C LEU A 299 55.92 4.58 52.08
N PRO A 300 55.98 4.66 50.73
CA PRO A 300 55.32 5.69 49.93
C PRO A 300 53.94 5.32 49.32
N VAL A 301 53.20 6.38 48.99
CA VAL A 301 51.81 6.41 48.48
C VAL A 301 51.77 6.35 46.95
N LEU A 302 50.95 5.46 46.36
CA LEU A 302 50.62 5.48 44.93
C LEU A 302 49.12 5.20 44.69
N GLY A 303 48.46 6.21 44.12
CA GLY A 303 47.46 6.09 43.06
C GLY A 303 46.04 5.66 43.42
N LEU A 304 45.06 6.51 43.07
CA LEU A 304 43.84 6.08 42.36
C LEU A 304 43.08 7.28 41.78
N ARG A 305 43.11 7.37 40.45
CA ARG A 305 42.22 8.14 39.56
C ARG A 305 41.11 7.19 39.08
N LYS A 306 39.92 7.77 38.81
CA LYS A 306 38.76 7.27 38.03
C LYS A 306 37.76 6.35 38.75
N CYS A 307 36.55 6.88 38.99
CA CYS A 307 35.28 6.29 38.59
C CYS A 307 34.13 7.24 38.93
N CYS A 308 33.58 7.96 37.94
CA CYS A 308 32.28 8.62 38.04
C CYS A 308 31.76 8.88 36.62
N CYS A 309 31.02 7.91 36.07
CA CYS A 309 30.12 8.10 34.92
C CYS A 309 29.39 6.77 34.61
N ARG A 310 28.41 6.40 35.44
CA ARG A 310 27.38 5.42 35.05
C ARG A 310 26.13 5.51 35.94
N SER A 311 25.46 6.65 35.90
CA SER A 311 24.10 6.78 36.42
C SER A 311 23.37 7.81 35.57
N LEU A 312 22.76 7.36 34.49
CA LEU A 312 21.63 8.00 33.80
C LEU A 312 21.19 7.03 32.70
N GLY A 313 20.21 6.18 33.03
CA GLY A 313 19.60 5.26 32.08
C GLY A 313 18.77 6.03 31.05
N THR A 314 19.13 5.87 29.79
CA THR A 314 18.29 6.18 28.62
C THR A 314 18.60 5.17 27.51
N PRO A 315 17.60 4.66 26.77
CA PRO A 315 17.83 3.67 25.72
C PRO A 315 18.39 4.37 24.48
N ILE A 316 19.60 4.00 24.07
CA ILE A 316 20.23 4.51 22.85
C ILE A 316 19.57 3.81 21.65
N ARG A 317 18.85 4.61 20.83
CA ARG A 317 18.45 4.26 19.47
C ARG A 317 19.69 3.93 18.64
N ARG A 318 19.64 2.85 17.86
CA ARG A 318 20.60 2.57 16.77
C ARG A 318 20.64 3.78 15.83
N TRP A 319 21.81 4.40 15.73
CA TRP A 319 22.16 5.26 14.60
C TRP A 319 22.91 4.39 13.60
N ASN A 320 22.32 4.21 12.42
CA ASN A 320 23.04 3.78 11.22
C ASN A 320 23.98 4.93 10.83
N THR A 321 25.27 4.65 10.75
CA THR A 321 26.23 5.48 10.04
C THR A 321 26.93 4.58 9.04
N ASP A 322 26.43 4.62 7.80
CA ASP A 322 27.24 4.33 6.63
C ASP A 322 28.31 5.43 6.52
N GLU A 323 29.57 5.05 6.69
CA GLU A 323 30.71 5.82 6.20
C GLU A 323 30.97 5.43 4.73
N PRO A 324 31.16 6.40 3.82
CA PRO A 324 32.00 6.20 2.65
C PRO A 324 33.40 6.76 2.93
N GLY A 325 34.38 5.84 2.86
CA GLY A 325 35.73 6.02 2.34
C GLY A 325 36.47 7.35 2.47
N ARG A 326 37.58 7.29 3.23
CA ARG A 326 38.93 7.81 2.89
C ARG A 326 39.00 8.94 1.84
N LYS A 327 39.41 10.13 2.30
CA LYS A 327 40.75 10.67 2.07
C LYS A 327 41.21 11.45 3.29
#